data_AF-A0A938QMM6-F1
#
_entry.id   AF-A0A938QMM6-F1
#
_cell.length_a   1.000
_cell.length_b   1.000
_cell.length_c   1.000
_cell.angle_alpha   90.00
_cell.angle_beta   90.00
_cell.angle_gamma   90.00
#
_symmetry.space_group_name_H-M   'P 1'
#
loop_
_entity.id
_entity.type
_entity.pdbx_description
1 polymer ?
#
loop_
_entity_poly.entity_id
_entity_poly.type
_entity_poly.pdbx_seq_one_letter_code
_entity_poly.pdbx_strand_id
1 'polypeptide(L)'
;MWRVQMEQMGEQTEPAMPIVFVDAKDGSSNLRYDDLQHVALKGDDQEAWDMKGGTRYSSAVLADSADATANDAYVHAGLSLDDFAVAHNRDSFEGGGAVVKNYAHHERGYVNAFWNGGVLSYGDADGARSGPLVIPDIVAHELSHGVIDCIADLVYANESGALHEATSEIFAAAIEAAQPGATADDIWHIGEDCWNASPGYRRDMADPVSTGDHDYSLTRDTSTSDSGGVHWNSGIASLFFRLL
;
A
#
# COMPACT_ATOMS: atom_id res chain seq x y z
N MET A 1 16.07 7.01 -28.19
CA MET A 1 16.09 7.61 -26.84
C MET A 1 16.61 6.54 -25.91
N TRP A 2 17.59 6.84 -25.07
CA TRP A 2 18.16 5.88 -24.12
C TRP A 2 17.83 6.35 -22.70
N ARG A 3 17.29 5.45 -21.87
CA ARG A 3 17.09 5.69 -20.43
C ARG A 3 18.40 5.35 -19.73
N VAL A 4 18.97 6.31 -19.00
CA VAL A 4 20.18 6.11 -18.22
C VAL A 4 19.85 6.45 -16.77
N GLN A 5 19.99 5.47 -15.88
CA GLN A 5 19.92 5.67 -14.44
C GLN A 5 21.35 5.94 -13.97
N MET A 6 21.57 7.08 -13.32
CA MET A 6 22.89 7.44 -12.80
C MET A 6 22.80 7.50 -11.27
N GLU A 7 23.63 6.71 -10.60
CA GLU A 7 23.89 6.87 -9.17
C GLU A 7 24.94 7.96 -9.00
N GLN A 8 24.57 9.06 -8.35
CA GLN A 8 25.53 10.10 -7.97
C GLN A 8 25.88 9.95 -6.49
N MET A 9 27.07 9.43 -6.18
CA MET A 9 27.61 9.51 -4.83
C MET A 9 28.25 10.90 -4.62
N GLY A 10 27.51 11.81 -4.00
CA GLY A 10 28.03 13.07 -3.47
C GLY A 10 28.60 12.90 -2.05
N GLU A 11 29.63 13.67 -1.70
CA GLU A 11 30.38 13.52 -0.44
C GLU A 11 29.62 13.94 0.84
N GLN A 12 28.38 14.44 0.77
CA GLN A 12 27.56 14.72 1.96
C GLN A 12 26.05 14.57 1.68
N THR A 13 25.45 13.60 2.41
CA THR A 13 24.02 13.37 2.73
C THR A 13 23.01 13.31 1.58
N GLU A 14 22.39 12.13 1.49
CA GLU A 14 21.29 11.65 0.62
C GLU A 14 21.66 11.16 -0.80
N PRO A 15 21.35 9.88 -1.12
CA PRO A 15 21.42 9.39 -2.49
C PRO A 15 20.31 10.05 -3.33
N ALA A 16 20.69 10.69 -4.43
CA ALA A 16 19.74 11.15 -5.45
C ALA A 16 19.85 10.24 -6.68
N MET A 17 18.71 9.75 -7.17
CA MET A 17 18.61 8.99 -8.42
C MET A 17 17.88 9.82 -9.49
N PRO A 18 18.54 10.78 -10.16
CA PRO A 18 17.92 11.53 -11.23
C PRO A 18 17.72 10.64 -12.47
N ILE A 19 16.52 10.67 -13.05
CA ILE A 19 16.27 10.11 -14.38
C ILE A 19 16.57 11.18 -15.43
N VAL A 20 17.57 10.91 -16.28
CA VAL A 20 17.97 11.81 -17.37
C VAL A 20 17.66 11.14 -18.71
N PHE A 21 16.91 11.83 -19.56
CA PHE A 21 16.66 11.39 -20.93
C PHE A 21 17.64 12.08 -21.88
N VAL A 22 18.47 11.27 -22.55
CA VAL A 22 19.48 11.74 -23.51
C VAL A 22 19.01 11.47 -24.94
N ASP A 23 19.08 12.49 -25.79
CA ASP A 23 18.80 12.32 -27.21
C ASP A 23 19.85 11.42 -27.85
N ALA A 24 19.37 10.38 -28.54
CA ALA A 24 20.24 9.35 -29.11
C ALA A 24 21.02 9.79 -30.36
N LYS A 25 20.75 10.99 -30.91
CA LYS A 25 21.38 11.52 -32.12
C LYS A 25 22.48 12.53 -31.83
N ASP A 26 22.39 13.30 -30.74
CA ASP A 26 23.34 14.39 -30.46
C ASP A 26 23.88 14.41 -29.02
N GLY A 27 23.39 13.54 -28.12
CA GLY A 27 23.85 13.47 -26.74
C GLY A 27 23.40 14.63 -25.85
N SER A 28 22.50 15.49 -26.33
CA SER A 28 21.93 16.57 -25.53
C SER A 28 20.93 16.02 -24.50
N SER A 29 21.01 16.51 -23.26
CA SER A 29 20.02 16.26 -22.22
C SER A 29 18.87 17.25 -22.39
N ASN A 30 17.73 16.78 -22.89
CA ASN A 30 16.58 17.66 -23.16
C ASN A 30 15.52 17.64 -22.05
N LEU A 31 15.58 16.69 -21.11
CA LEU A 31 14.68 16.59 -19.97
C LEU A 31 15.43 16.06 -18.75
N ARG A 32 15.44 16.86 -17.69
CA ARG A 32 15.92 16.51 -16.36
C ARG A 32 14.70 16.50 -15.44
N TYR A 33 14.32 15.32 -14.96
CA TYR A 33 13.42 15.20 -13.83
C TYR A 33 14.30 15.10 -12.58
N ASP A 34 14.24 16.12 -11.74
CA ASP A 34 14.68 15.97 -10.35
C ASP A 34 13.50 15.29 -9.64
N ASP A 35 13.49 13.96 -9.60
CA ASP A 35 12.47 13.14 -8.92
C ASP A 35 12.47 13.31 -7.38
N LEU A 36 13.09 14.38 -6.86
CA LEU A 36 13.03 14.77 -5.45
C LEU A 36 12.36 16.13 -5.28
N GLN A 37 11.08 16.20 -5.63
CA GLN A 37 10.12 16.84 -4.73
C GLN A 37 9.39 15.76 -3.93
N HIS A 38 10.15 14.87 -3.30
CA HIS A 38 9.66 14.25 -2.07
C HIS A 38 9.38 15.41 -1.12
N VAL A 39 8.13 15.60 -0.75
CA VAL A 39 7.85 16.30 0.50
C VAL A 39 8.56 15.45 1.54
N ALA A 40 9.70 15.95 2.00
CA ALA A 40 10.66 15.17 2.77
C ALA A 40 9.99 14.45 3.94
N LEU A 41 9.72 13.15 3.77
CA LEU A 41 9.66 12.25 4.91
C LEU A 41 11.05 12.31 5.54
N LYS A 42 11.14 12.88 6.73
CA LYS A 42 12.34 12.77 7.53
C LYS A 42 12.50 11.27 7.85
N GLY A 43 13.73 10.80 8.03
CA GLY A 43 13.98 9.43 8.50
C GLY A 43 13.33 9.10 9.85
N ASP A 44 12.71 10.08 10.52
CA ASP A 44 11.97 9.95 11.77
C ASP A 44 10.44 9.76 11.57
N ASP A 45 9.91 9.86 10.34
CA ASP A 45 8.46 9.84 10.07
C ASP A 45 7.91 8.41 9.92
N GLN A 46 8.79 7.41 9.89
CA GLN A 46 8.40 6.00 9.91
C GLN A 46 9.47 5.10 10.50
N GLU A 47 9.04 3.94 11.01
CA GLU A 47 9.87 2.92 11.61
C GLU A 47 9.48 1.53 11.07
N ALA A 48 10.45 0.63 10.95
CA ALA A 48 10.22 -0.78 10.64
C ALA A 48 10.70 -1.68 11.78
N TRP A 49 9.87 -2.67 12.12
CA TRP A 49 10.02 -3.54 13.27
C TRP A 49 9.87 -5.01 12.87
N ASP A 50 10.71 -5.87 13.43
CA ASP A 50 10.66 -7.33 13.28
C ASP A 50 9.92 -7.96 14.47
N MET A 51 8.76 -8.58 14.19
CA MET A 51 7.94 -9.31 15.17
C MET A 51 8.46 -10.72 15.49
N LYS A 52 9.46 -11.22 14.77
CA LYS A 52 10.11 -12.53 14.93
C LYS A 52 9.15 -13.71 14.80
N GLY A 53 8.09 -13.56 14.01
CA GLY A 53 7.02 -14.56 13.89
C GLY A 53 6.10 -14.61 15.11
N GLY A 54 6.14 -13.62 16.00
CA GLY A 54 5.27 -13.48 17.17
C GLY A 54 4.11 -12.50 16.96
N THR A 55 3.31 -12.31 18.00
CA THR A 55 2.15 -11.39 18.02
C THR A 55 2.22 -10.34 19.13
N ARG A 56 3.33 -10.31 19.89
CA ARG A 56 3.52 -9.36 21.01
C ARG A 56 4.43 -8.21 20.59
N TYR A 57 3.85 -7.05 20.30
CA TYR A 57 4.59 -5.84 19.91
C TYR A 57 5.69 -5.44 20.90
N SER A 58 5.50 -5.67 22.20
CA SER A 58 6.52 -5.41 23.23
C SER A 58 7.78 -6.28 23.11
N SER A 59 7.75 -7.32 22.28
CA SER A 59 8.87 -8.23 22.02
C SER A 59 9.49 -8.00 20.64
N ALA A 60 8.91 -7.12 19.83
CA ALA A 60 9.47 -6.72 18.55
C ALA A 60 10.77 -5.93 18.76
N VAL A 61 11.61 -5.93 17.73
CA VAL A 61 12.84 -5.13 17.69
C VAL A 61 12.84 -4.27 16.45
N LEU A 62 13.58 -3.15 16.47
CA LEU A 62 13.85 -2.42 15.24
C LEU A 62 14.52 -3.36 14.24
N ALA A 63 14.02 -3.35 13.01
CA ALA A 63 14.54 -4.20 11.96
C ALA A 63 15.98 -3.82 11.59
N ASP A 64 16.78 -4.81 11.23
CA ASP A 64 18.08 -4.59 10.61
C ASP A 64 17.87 -4.30 9.12
N SER A 65 18.72 -3.45 8.54
CA SER A 65 18.86 -3.26 7.09
C SER A 65 18.99 -4.55 6.26
N ALA A 66 19.36 -5.68 6.87
CA ALA A 66 19.41 -6.99 6.20
C ALA A 66 18.04 -7.70 6.12
N ASP A 67 17.02 -7.22 6.84
CA ASP A 67 15.65 -7.76 6.82
C ASP A 67 14.89 -7.21 5.61
N ALA A 68 14.78 -8.02 4.57
CA ALA A 68 14.14 -7.62 3.32
C ALA A 68 12.64 -7.30 3.50
N THR A 69 11.91 -8.09 4.30
CA THR A 69 10.45 -7.91 4.46
C THR A 69 10.14 -6.63 5.25
N ALA A 70 10.93 -6.33 6.29
CA ALA A 70 10.80 -5.07 7.01
C ALA A 70 11.20 -3.86 6.15
N ASN A 71 12.23 -4.00 5.30
CA ASN A 71 12.62 -2.95 4.36
C ASN A 71 11.53 -2.69 3.31
N ASP A 72 10.93 -3.73 2.73
CA ASP A 72 9.84 -3.59 1.75
C ASP A 72 8.64 -2.87 2.38
N ALA A 73 8.27 -3.24 3.62
CA ALA A 73 7.23 -2.54 4.36
C ALA A 73 7.54 -1.05 4.57
N TYR A 74 8.79 -0.72 4.92
CA TYR A 74 9.25 0.67 5.08
C TYR A 74 9.19 1.46 3.77
N VAL A 75 9.67 0.87 2.68
CA VAL A 75 9.70 1.52 1.36
C VAL A 75 8.27 1.76 0.88
N HIS A 76 7.40 0.76 0.91
CA HIS A 76 6.03 0.87 0.40
C HIS A 76 5.15 1.78 1.26
N ALA A 77 5.36 1.82 2.58
CA ALA A 77 4.71 2.81 3.43
C ALA A 77 5.18 4.24 3.07
N GLY A 78 6.48 4.41 2.78
CA GLY A 78 7.03 5.66 2.28
C GLY A 78 6.38 6.14 0.98
N LEU A 79 6.16 5.23 0.01
CA LEU A 79 5.47 5.57 -1.24
C LEU A 79 4.05 6.08 -0.99
N SER A 80 3.33 5.45 -0.07
CA SER A 80 1.96 5.83 0.30
C SER A 80 1.93 7.18 1.01
N LEU A 81 2.87 7.41 1.93
CA LEU A 81 3.02 8.68 2.63
C LEU A 81 3.37 9.83 1.69
N ASP A 82 4.27 9.59 0.73
CA ASP A 82 4.64 10.56 -0.31
C ASP A 82 3.42 10.92 -1.17
N ASP A 83 2.61 9.93 -1.59
CA ASP A 83 1.39 10.19 -2.35
C ASP A 83 0.38 11.01 -1.55
N PHE A 84 0.11 10.66 -0.28
CA PHE A 84 -0.75 11.48 0.58
C PHE A 84 -0.24 12.90 0.75
N ALA A 85 1.08 13.10 0.87
CA ALA A 85 1.67 14.42 0.97
C ALA A 85 1.53 15.22 -0.33
N VAL A 86 1.79 14.61 -1.48
CA VAL A 86 1.82 15.29 -2.78
C VAL A 86 0.43 15.47 -3.37
N ALA A 87 -0.37 14.42 -3.42
CA ALA A 87 -1.70 14.42 -4.03
C ALA A 87 -2.77 15.06 -3.12
N HIS A 88 -2.62 14.91 -1.80
CA HIS A 88 -3.64 15.30 -0.83
C HIS A 88 -3.20 16.38 0.17
N ASN A 89 -1.96 16.86 0.10
CA ASN A 89 -1.40 17.83 1.06
C ASN A 89 -1.62 17.37 2.51
N ARG A 90 -1.43 16.06 2.75
CA ARG A 90 -1.65 15.40 4.04
C ARG A 90 -0.33 14.87 4.59
N ASP A 91 0.01 15.33 5.79
CA ASP A 91 1.23 14.91 6.50
C ASP A 91 0.96 13.67 7.39
N SER A 92 1.29 12.48 6.88
CA SER A 92 1.03 11.18 7.52
C SER A 92 -0.46 10.85 7.74
N PHE A 93 -0.74 9.69 8.35
CA PHE A 93 -2.10 9.19 8.50
C PHE A 93 -3.00 10.06 9.37
N GLU A 94 -2.45 10.84 10.33
CA GLU A 94 -3.22 11.77 11.16
C GLU A 94 -3.29 13.20 10.60
N GLY A 95 -2.51 13.52 9.56
CA GLY A 95 -2.41 14.87 9.00
C GLY A 95 -1.57 15.86 9.82
N GLY A 96 -0.66 15.34 10.66
CA GLY A 96 0.20 16.12 11.55
C GLY A 96 1.61 15.55 11.77
N GLY A 97 2.06 14.64 10.90
CA GLY A 97 3.42 14.07 10.97
C GLY A 97 3.58 12.94 11.99
N ALA A 98 2.55 12.11 12.18
CA ALA A 98 2.67 10.91 13.00
C ALA A 98 3.72 9.95 12.43
N VAL A 99 4.50 9.35 13.32
CA VAL A 99 5.44 8.28 12.98
C VAL A 99 4.66 7.01 12.61
N VAL A 100 4.78 6.55 11.36
CA VAL A 100 4.19 5.28 10.90
C VAL A 100 5.05 4.11 11.37
N LYS A 101 4.43 3.14 12.04
CA LYS A 101 5.14 1.94 12.52
C LYS A 101 4.73 0.71 11.72
N ASN A 102 5.69 0.15 11.00
CA ASN A 102 5.54 -1.03 10.17
C ASN A 102 6.08 -2.26 10.91
N TYR A 103 5.23 -3.25 11.19
CA TYR A 103 5.62 -4.50 11.85
C TYR A 103 5.59 -5.66 10.86
N ALA A 104 6.77 -6.09 10.40
CA ALA A 104 6.93 -7.28 9.57
C ALA A 104 6.98 -8.56 10.42
N HIS A 105 6.87 -9.72 9.77
CA HIS A 105 6.95 -11.04 10.39
C HIS A 105 5.90 -11.28 11.49
N HIS A 106 4.70 -10.70 11.35
CA HIS A 106 3.60 -10.88 12.31
C HIS A 106 3.02 -12.29 12.19
N GLU A 107 3.23 -13.12 13.22
CA GLU A 107 2.77 -14.51 13.30
C GLU A 107 3.26 -15.43 12.15
N ARG A 108 3.72 -16.64 12.50
CA ARG A 108 4.20 -17.59 11.48
C ARG A 108 3.05 -18.13 10.64
N GLY A 109 3.15 -18.04 9.31
CA GLY A 109 2.12 -18.60 8.42
C GLY A 109 0.88 -17.72 8.31
N TYR A 110 0.92 -16.48 8.84
CA TYR A 110 -0.23 -15.61 8.92
C TYR A 110 -0.51 -14.97 7.56
N VAL A 111 -1.63 -15.35 6.95
CA VAL A 111 -2.07 -14.84 5.64
C VAL A 111 -3.01 -13.66 5.86
N ASN A 112 -2.46 -12.57 6.39
CA ASN A 112 -3.16 -11.29 6.50
C ASN A 112 -2.19 -10.13 6.77
N ALA A 113 -2.63 -8.93 6.46
CA ALA A 113 -2.09 -7.67 6.94
C ALA A 113 -3.22 -6.90 7.66
N PHE A 114 -2.87 -5.94 8.51
CA PHE A 114 -3.88 -5.10 9.17
C PHE A 114 -3.28 -3.81 9.76
N TRP A 115 -4.10 -2.76 9.77
CA TRP A 115 -4.03 -1.64 10.70
C TRP A 115 -4.83 -1.93 11.98
N ASN A 116 -4.29 -1.58 13.15
CA ASN A 116 -4.97 -1.81 14.44
C ASN A 116 -5.39 -0.54 15.20
N GLY A 117 -5.39 0.62 14.54
CA GLY A 117 -5.63 1.92 15.17
C GLY A 117 -4.37 2.66 15.60
N GLY A 118 -3.19 2.08 15.43
CA GLY A 118 -1.93 2.79 15.70
C GLY A 118 -0.69 2.24 15.00
N VAL A 119 -0.70 0.98 14.56
CA VAL A 119 0.43 0.38 13.84
C VAL A 119 -0.05 -0.50 12.69
N LEU A 120 0.81 -0.68 11.69
CA LEU A 120 0.62 -1.57 10.56
C LEU A 120 1.32 -2.90 10.85
N SER A 121 0.69 -4.02 10.54
CA SER A 121 1.23 -5.37 10.81
C SER A 121 1.04 -6.29 9.60
N TYR A 122 2.11 -6.97 9.20
CA TYR A 122 2.15 -7.77 7.99
C TYR A 122 2.63 -9.19 8.30
N GLY A 123 1.86 -10.18 7.86
CA GLY A 123 2.27 -11.57 7.92
C GLY A 123 3.16 -11.99 6.75
N ASP A 124 3.98 -13.02 6.98
CA ASP A 124 4.82 -13.62 5.93
C ASP A 124 4.04 -14.59 5.02
N ALA A 125 2.74 -14.77 5.31
CA ALA A 125 1.91 -15.82 4.74
C ALA A 125 2.47 -17.23 4.94
N ASP A 126 1.83 -18.21 4.30
CA ASP A 126 2.19 -19.63 4.37
C ASP A 126 2.99 -20.12 3.15
N GLY A 127 3.30 -19.23 2.20
CA GLY A 127 3.98 -19.53 0.94
C GLY A 127 3.14 -20.34 -0.07
N ALA A 128 1.96 -20.82 0.32
CA ALA A 128 1.07 -21.60 -0.53
C ALA A 128 -0.09 -20.75 -1.07
N ARG A 129 -0.74 -19.98 -0.19
CA ARG A 129 -1.80 -19.03 -0.55
C ARG A 129 -1.23 -17.70 -1.03
N SER A 130 -0.18 -17.22 -0.36
CA SER A 130 0.46 -15.94 -0.64
C SER A 130 1.93 -15.96 -0.23
N GLY A 131 2.73 -15.05 -0.78
CA GLY A 131 3.99 -14.59 -0.20
C GLY A 131 3.77 -13.52 0.90
N PRO A 132 4.84 -12.90 1.41
CA PRO A 132 4.75 -11.82 2.40
C PRO A 132 3.83 -10.69 1.95
N LEU A 133 2.94 -10.22 2.84
CA LEU A 133 1.92 -9.21 2.53
C LEU A 133 2.44 -7.77 2.68
N VAL A 134 3.68 -7.53 2.24
CA VAL A 134 4.36 -6.22 2.28
C VAL A 134 4.49 -5.63 0.88
N ILE A 135 3.54 -5.90 -0.02
CA ILE A 135 3.50 -5.36 -1.38
C ILE A 135 2.85 -3.96 -1.42
N PRO A 136 3.08 -3.14 -2.48
CA PRO A 136 2.71 -1.73 -2.48
C PRO A 136 1.24 -1.43 -2.18
N ASP A 137 0.33 -2.12 -2.88
CA ASP A 137 -1.12 -1.94 -2.78
C ASP A 137 -1.66 -2.38 -1.40
N ILE A 138 -1.19 -3.49 -0.84
CA ILE A 138 -1.56 -3.94 0.51
C ILE A 138 -1.07 -2.93 1.54
N VAL A 139 0.19 -2.49 1.46
CA VAL A 139 0.72 -1.51 2.43
C VAL A 139 -0.05 -0.18 2.34
N ALA A 140 -0.36 0.27 1.13
CA ALA A 140 -1.18 1.46 0.89
C ALA A 140 -2.61 1.30 1.44
N HIS A 141 -3.24 0.14 1.23
CA HIS A 141 -4.56 -0.20 1.76
C HIS A 141 -4.57 -0.13 3.30
N GLU A 142 -3.58 -0.74 3.94
CA GLU A 142 -3.49 -0.74 5.41
C GLU A 142 -3.22 0.66 5.97
N LEU A 143 -2.34 1.45 5.36
CA LEU A 143 -2.12 2.84 5.80
C LEU A 143 -3.37 3.71 5.60
N SER A 144 -4.15 3.45 4.56
CA SER A 144 -5.39 4.16 4.26
C SER A 144 -6.45 3.97 5.35
N HIS A 145 -6.49 2.82 6.04
CA HIS A 145 -7.32 2.66 7.23
C HIS A 145 -7.02 3.72 8.30
N GLY A 146 -5.74 3.97 8.59
CA GLY A 146 -5.34 5.01 9.55
C GLY A 146 -5.77 6.41 9.13
N VAL A 147 -5.74 6.70 7.82
CA VAL A 147 -6.25 7.96 7.25
C VAL A 147 -7.76 8.08 7.44
N ILE A 148 -8.51 7.01 7.12
CA ILE A 148 -9.98 6.99 7.20
C ILE A 148 -10.44 7.11 8.65
N ASP A 149 -9.79 6.41 9.59
CA ASP A 149 -10.02 6.52 11.03
C ASP A 149 -9.90 7.97 11.52
N CYS A 150 -8.90 8.71 11.03
CA CYS A 150 -8.66 10.10 11.45
C CYS A 150 -9.59 11.12 10.81
N ILE A 151 -10.20 10.81 9.65
CA ILE A 151 -10.99 11.78 8.88
C ILE A 151 -12.49 11.52 9.02
N ALA A 152 -12.91 10.29 8.76
CA ALA A 152 -14.32 9.93 8.62
C ALA A 152 -14.82 9.09 9.80
N ASP A 153 -13.92 8.38 10.51
CA ASP A 153 -14.25 7.51 11.65
C ASP A 153 -15.42 6.55 11.30
N LEU A 154 -15.30 5.94 10.12
CA LEU A 154 -16.33 5.02 9.62
C LEU A 154 -16.32 3.77 10.50
N VAL A 155 -17.42 3.56 11.22
CA VAL A 155 -17.63 2.34 12.00
C VAL A 155 -17.42 1.12 11.09
N TYR A 156 -16.48 0.27 11.45
CA TYR A 156 -16.07 -0.89 10.66
C TYR A 156 -17.10 -2.05 10.76
N ALA A 157 -18.32 -1.77 10.29
CA ALA A 157 -19.42 -2.72 10.23
C ALA A 157 -20.43 -2.35 9.14
N ASN A 158 -21.04 -3.36 8.53
CA ASN A 158 -22.07 -3.23 7.49
C ASN A 158 -21.64 -2.27 6.37
N GLU A 159 -22.54 -1.41 5.91
CA GLU A 159 -22.30 -0.48 4.80
C GLU A 159 -21.23 0.59 5.12
N SER A 160 -21.08 1.03 6.37
CA SER A 160 -20.01 1.97 6.73
C SER A 160 -18.64 1.30 6.71
N GLY A 161 -18.56 0.04 7.14
CA GLY A 161 -17.33 -0.76 7.02
C GLY A 161 -17.01 -1.09 5.56
N ALA A 162 -18.01 -1.37 4.74
CA ALA A 162 -17.81 -1.59 3.31
C ALA A 162 -17.28 -0.34 2.58
N LEU A 163 -17.77 0.85 2.96
CA LEU A 163 -17.21 2.11 2.47
C LEU A 163 -15.79 2.34 3.00
N HIS A 164 -15.48 1.93 4.23
CA HIS A 164 -14.13 1.99 4.77
C HIS A 164 -13.17 1.13 3.92
N GLU A 165 -13.47 -0.16 3.76
CA GLU A 165 -12.71 -1.08 2.90
C GLU A 165 -12.54 -0.56 1.48
N ALA A 166 -13.63 -0.15 0.83
CA ALA A 166 -13.58 0.32 -0.55
C ALA A 166 -12.73 1.60 -0.69
N THR A 167 -12.79 2.50 0.29
CA THR A 167 -11.94 3.70 0.27
C THR A 167 -10.47 3.34 0.41
N SER A 168 -10.12 2.35 1.24
CA SER A 168 -8.75 1.83 1.33
C SER A 168 -8.28 1.18 0.02
N GLU A 169 -9.13 0.40 -0.65
CA GLU A 169 -8.85 -0.17 -1.99
C GLU A 169 -8.66 0.92 -3.04
N ILE A 170 -9.48 1.98 -3.02
CA ILE A 170 -9.37 3.12 -3.94
C ILE A 170 -8.04 3.86 -3.77
N PHE A 171 -7.62 4.12 -2.54
CA PHE A 171 -6.31 4.74 -2.30
C PHE A 171 -5.17 3.81 -2.72
N ALA A 172 -5.25 2.52 -2.43
CA ALA A 172 -4.26 1.54 -2.87
C ALA A 172 -4.09 1.57 -4.40
N ALA A 173 -5.18 1.46 -5.15
CA ALA A 173 -5.17 1.54 -6.61
C ALA A 173 -4.62 2.88 -7.13
N ALA A 174 -4.98 4.01 -6.50
CA ALA A 174 -4.48 5.32 -6.90
C ALA A 174 -2.96 5.47 -6.67
N ILE A 175 -2.48 5.00 -5.52
CA ILE A 175 -1.06 5.04 -5.14
C ILE A 175 -0.25 4.11 -6.05
N GLU A 176 -0.76 2.92 -6.35
CA GLU A 176 -0.15 1.97 -7.27
C GLU A 176 -0.09 2.54 -8.70
N ALA A 177 -1.18 3.16 -9.17
CA ALA A 177 -1.22 3.82 -10.48
C ALA A 177 -0.20 4.97 -10.62
N ALA A 178 0.21 5.58 -9.50
CA ALA A 178 1.26 6.60 -9.48
C ALA A 178 2.68 6.01 -9.57
N GLN A 179 2.86 4.70 -9.36
CA GLN A 179 4.17 4.06 -9.38
C GLN A 179 4.70 3.77 -10.79
N PRO A 180 6.04 3.85 -11.00
CA PRO A 180 6.63 3.53 -12.29
C PRO A 180 6.42 2.07 -12.68
N GLY A 181 5.78 1.85 -13.83
CA GLY A 181 5.59 0.51 -14.39
C GLY A 181 4.24 -0.13 -14.10
N ALA A 182 3.36 0.56 -13.36
CA ALA A 182 1.98 0.14 -13.16
C ALA A 182 1.28 -0.10 -14.51
N THR A 183 0.62 -1.24 -14.64
CA THR A 183 -0.18 -1.58 -15.82
C THR A 183 -1.65 -1.32 -15.55
N ALA A 184 -2.43 -1.08 -16.60
CA ALA A 184 -3.85 -0.77 -16.44
C ALA A 184 -4.68 -1.91 -15.84
N ASP A 185 -4.18 -3.16 -15.91
CA ASP A 185 -4.88 -4.33 -15.36
C ASP A 185 -4.48 -4.56 -13.90
N ASP A 186 -3.20 -4.39 -13.54
CA ASP A 186 -2.70 -4.61 -12.17
C ASP A 186 -3.27 -3.60 -11.16
N ILE A 187 -3.42 -2.32 -11.56
CA ILE A 187 -3.95 -1.23 -10.73
C ILE A 187 -5.31 -1.55 -10.07
N TRP A 188 -6.12 -2.39 -10.70
CA TRP A 188 -7.47 -2.72 -10.21
C TRP A 188 -7.55 -4.06 -9.50
N HIS A 189 -6.45 -4.80 -9.45
CA HIS A 189 -6.34 -5.96 -8.60
C HIS A 189 -5.79 -5.52 -7.25
N ILE A 190 -6.17 -6.25 -6.21
CA ILE A 190 -5.60 -6.07 -4.88
C ILE A 190 -4.96 -7.40 -4.50
N GLY A 191 -3.66 -7.40 -4.23
CA GLY A 191 -2.89 -8.54 -3.78
C GLY A 191 -2.12 -9.27 -4.89
N GLU A 192 -2.17 -8.81 -6.13
CA GLU A 192 -1.65 -9.52 -7.33
C GLU A 192 -0.16 -9.85 -7.25
N ASP A 193 0.64 -8.99 -6.60
CA ASP A 193 2.09 -9.21 -6.45
C ASP A 193 2.46 -10.27 -5.39
N CYS A 194 1.53 -10.72 -4.55
CA CYS A 194 1.81 -11.72 -3.52
C CYS A 194 0.88 -12.94 -3.55
N TRP A 195 -0.29 -12.87 -4.18
CA TRP A 195 -1.31 -13.92 -4.13
C TRP A 195 -1.02 -15.06 -5.12
N ASN A 196 -0.80 -16.27 -4.59
CA ASN A 196 -0.48 -17.43 -5.42
C ASN A 196 -1.72 -18.23 -5.83
N ALA A 197 -2.82 -18.09 -5.08
CA ALA A 197 -4.06 -18.80 -5.37
C ALA A 197 -4.78 -18.16 -6.57
N SER A 198 -5.32 -19.00 -7.47
CA SER A 198 -6.18 -18.53 -8.57
C SER A 198 -7.33 -17.67 -8.02
N PRO A 199 -7.59 -16.48 -8.59
CA PRO A 199 -7.13 -15.98 -9.89
C PRO A 199 -5.72 -15.35 -9.95
N GLY A 200 -5.02 -15.23 -8.82
CA GLY A 200 -3.69 -14.59 -8.73
C GLY A 200 -3.72 -13.25 -8.01
N TYR A 201 -4.87 -12.85 -7.49
CA TYR A 201 -5.13 -11.65 -6.68
C TYR A 201 -6.24 -11.95 -5.69
N ARG A 202 -6.39 -11.10 -4.67
CA ARG A 202 -7.39 -11.27 -3.60
C ARG A 202 -8.72 -10.63 -3.97
N ARG A 203 -8.71 -9.44 -4.57
CA ARG A 203 -9.90 -8.69 -4.99
C ARG A 203 -9.69 -8.08 -6.36
N ASP A 204 -10.78 -7.81 -7.06
CA ASP A 204 -10.81 -7.22 -8.40
C ASP A 204 -11.81 -6.06 -8.40
N MET A 205 -11.30 -4.84 -8.45
CA MET A 205 -12.13 -3.63 -8.45
C MET A 205 -12.87 -3.43 -9.78
N ALA A 206 -12.42 -4.07 -10.87
CA ALA A 206 -13.02 -3.95 -12.20
C ALA A 206 -14.11 -5.02 -12.45
N ASP A 207 -14.00 -6.18 -11.81
CA ASP A 207 -15.00 -7.24 -11.79
C ASP A 207 -15.06 -7.91 -10.40
N PRO A 208 -15.70 -7.28 -9.38
CA PRO A 208 -15.73 -7.80 -8.00
C PRO A 208 -16.28 -9.23 -7.90
N VAL A 209 -17.21 -9.59 -8.78
CA VAL A 209 -17.83 -10.92 -8.81
C VAL A 209 -16.80 -12.01 -9.17
N SER A 210 -15.71 -11.67 -9.87
CA SER A 210 -14.63 -12.60 -10.23
C SER A 210 -13.90 -13.19 -9.01
N THR A 211 -13.89 -12.46 -7.89
CA THR A 211 -13.26 -12.85 -6.62
C THR A 211 -14.26 -13.21 -5.53
N GLY A 212 -15.56 -13.14 -5.83
CA GLY A 212 -16.65 -13.49 -4.91
C GLY A 212 -17.26 -12.31 -4.16
N ASP A 213 -16.85 -11.08 -4.48
CA ASP A 213 -17.40 -9.85 -3.92
C ASP A 213 -18.68 -9.41 -4.67
N HIS A 214 -19.36 -8.41 -4.13
CA HIS A 214 -20.59 -7.86 -4.68
C HIS A 214 -20.31 -6.59 -5.49
N ASP A 215 -20.97 -6.47 -6.64
CA ASP A 215 -20.86 -5.33 -7.58
C ASP A 215 -22.14 -4.48 -7.65
N TYR A 216 -23.23 -4.96 -7.04
CA TYR A 216 -24.55 -4.36 -7.11
C TYR A 216 -25.28 -4.34 -5.76
N SER A 217 -25.85 -3.19 -5.39
CA SER A 217 -26.42 -2.97 -4.05
C SER A 217 -27.59 -3.90 -3.67
N LEU A 218 -28.30 -4.45 -4.67
CA LEU A 218 -29.39 -5.42 -4.41
C LEU A 218 -28.88 -6.83 -4.13
N THR A 219 -27.63 -7.15 -4.49
CA THR A 219 -27.02 -8.46 -4.23
C THR A 219 -26.09 -8.46 -3.02
N ARG A 220 -25.88 -7.30 -2.37
CA ARG A 220 -25.01 -7.12 -1.20
C ARG A 220 -25.25 -8.18 -0.11
N ASP A 221 -24.18 -8.60 0.55
CA ASP A 221 -24.27 -9.46 1.72
C ASP A 221 -24.97 -8.71 2.86
N THR A 222 -25.88 -9.42 3.52
CA THR A 222 -26.66 -8.92 4.67
C THR A 222 -26.49 -9.82 5.89
N SER A 223 -25.50 -10.72 5.85
CA SER A 223 -25.17 -11.60 6.95
C SER A 223 -24.45 -10.83 8.07
N THR A 224 -24.15 -11.50 9.17
CA THR A 224 -23.32 -10.94 10.25
C THR A 224 -21.85 -11.35 10.13
N SER A 225 -21.50 -12.16 9.12
CA SER A 225 -20.12 -12.55 8.86
C SER A 225 -19.33 -11.33 8.38
N ASP A 226 -18.02 -11.36 8.56
CA ASP A 226 -17.15 -10.29 8.04
C ASP A 226 -17.62 -8.87 8.46
N SER A 227 -17.98 -8.74 9.74
CA SER A 227 -18.54 -7.49 10.30
C SER A 227 -19.76 -6.94 9.55
N GLY A 228 -20.56 -7.79 8.89
CA GLY A 228 -21.65 -7.35 8.02
C GLY A 228 -21.25 -7.25 6.54
N GLY A 229 -20.32 -8.11 6.10
CA GLY A 229 -19.83 -8.19 4.73
C GLY A 229 -19.01 -6.97 4.30
N VAL A 230 -18.12 -6.45 5.17
CA VAL A 230 -17.37 -5.22 4.86
C VAL A 230 -16.43 -5.41 3.66
N HIS A 231 -15.74 -6.54 3.55
CA HIS A 231 -14.89 -6.86 2.40
C HIS A 231 -15.75 -7.29 1.21
N TRP A 232 -16.78 -8.11 1.42
CA TRP A 232 -17.62 -8.57 0.29
C TRP A 232 -18.41 -7.44 -0.37
N ASN A 233 -18.85 -6.45 0.40
CA ASN A 233 -19.64 -5.34 -0.11
C ASN A 233 -18.78 -4.15 -0.57
N SER A 234 -17.47 -4.13 -0.28
CA SER A 234 -16.57 -3.05 -0.72
C SER A 234 -16.53 -2.95 -2.24
N GLY A 235 -16.58 -4.08 -2.93
CA GLY A 235 -16.62 -4.20 -4.39
C GLY A 235 -17.65 -3.29 -5.07
N ILE A 236 -18.78 -2.98 -4.42
CA ILE A 236 -19.82 -2.09 -4.96
C ILE A 236 -19.26 -0.67 -5.14
N ALA A 237 -18.57 -0.15 -4.13
CA ALA A 237 -18.02 1.20 -4.14
C ALA A 237 -16.70 1.27 -4.92
N SER A 238 -15.88 0.22 -4.84
CA SER A 238 -14.65 0.09 -5.63
C SER A 238 -14.92 0.04 -7.13
N LEU A 239 -15.92 -0.74 -7.56
CA LEU A 239 -16.38 -0.74 -8.95
C LEU A 239 -16.97 0.61 -9.37
N PHE A 240 -17.73 1.26 -8.47
CA PHE A 240 -18.24 2.61 -8.76
C PHE A 240 -17.10 3.58 -9.05
N PHE A 241 -16.03 3.60 -8.25
CA PHE A 241 -14.87 4.45 -8.48
C PHE A 241 -14.17 4.13 -9.80
N ARG A 242 -13.97 2.83 -10.08
CA ARG A 242 -13.37 2.36 -11.34
C ARG A 242 -14.07 2.88 -12.61
N LEU A 243 -15.37 3.14 -12.53
CA LEU A 243 -16.21 3.55 -13.66
C LEU A 243 -16.24 5.07 -13.91
N LEU A 244 -15.67 5.88 -13.01
CA LEU A 244 -15.60 7.35 -13.13
C LEU A 244 -14.47 7.81 -14.06
#